data_AF-A0A662I863-F1
#
_entry.id   AF-A0A662I863-F1
#
_cell.length_a   1.000
_cell.length_b   1.000
_cell.length_c   1.000
_cell.angle_alpha   90.00
_cell.angle_beta   90.00
_cell.angle_gamma   90.00
#
_symmetry.space_group_name_H-M   'P 1'
#
loop_
_entity.id
_entity.type
_entity.pdbx_description
1 polymer ?
#
loop_
_entity_poly.entity_id
_entity_poly.type
_entity_poly.pdbx_seq_one_letter_code
_entity_poly.pdbx_strand_id
1 'polypeptide(L)'
;MKTMHIVAAIALVLILAVSGYILQGGSKRELKIFHAGSLNLMLAEAEEKYEAEHSGVDIMREASGSIMAVRKISDLGKKAELVMVADVSVIQAYLVPKYADWSIVFASNEVVLAYTDKSKYTSEINGDNWYEVLMREGVKFGFSNPNLDPCGYRSLAALYMASKYYGRTDVW
;
A
#
# COMPACT_ATOMS: atom_id res chain seq x y z
N MET A 1 14.81 55.78 34.83
CA MET A 1 14.27 55.49 33.48
C MET A 1 15.16 54.56 32.66
N LYS A 2 16.46 54.85 32.43
CA LYS A 2 17.36 54.01 31.61
C LYS A 2 17.46 52.54 32.04
N THR A 3 17.54 52.27 33.34
CA THR A 3 17.64 50.90 33.91
C THR A 3 16.40 50.05 33.61
N MET A 4 15.20 50.66 33.61
CA MET A 4 13.94 49.99 33.33
C MET A 4 13.79 49.60 31.85
N HIS A 5 14.36 50.40 30.94
CA HIS A 5 14.38 50.09 29.50
C HIS A 5 15.36 48.95 29.18
N ILE A 6 16.48 48.86 29.89
CA ILE A 6 17.45 47.78 29.75
C ILE A 6 16.85 46.44 30.20
N VAL A 7 16.16 46.42 31.35
CA VAL A 7 15.48 45.20 31.85
C VAL A 7 14.38 44.75 30.89
N ALA A 8 13.58 45.69 30.36
CA ALA A 8 12.54 45.37 29.38
C ALA A 8 13.12 44.80 28.08
N ALA A 9 14.24 45.33 27.59
CA ALA A 9 14.91 44.81 26.40
C ALA A 9 15.45 43.39 26.59
N ILE A 10 16.04 43.09 27.75
CA ILE A 10 16.54 41.74 28.09
C ILE A 10 15.39 40.74 28.18
N ALA A 11 14.29 41.13 28.83
CA ALA A 11 13.09 40.28 28.93
C ALA A 11 12.50 39.97 27.55
N LEU A 12 12.43 40.96 26.65
CA LEU A 12 11.94 40.78 25.29
C LEU A 12 12.83 39.81 24.48
N VAL A 13 14.16 39.94 24.60
CA VAL A 13 15.11 39.02 23.93
C VAL A 13 14.96 37.59 24.46
N LEU A 14 14.78 37.41 25.77
CA LEU A 14 14.54 36.10 26.37
C LEU A 14 13.22 35.48 25.89
N ILE A 15 12.13 36.27 25.80
CA ILE A 15 10.84 35.81 25.28
C ILE A 15 10.97 35.39 23.81
N LEU A 16 11.69 36.16 23.00
CA LEU A 16 11.93 35.84 21.59
C LEU A 16 12.82 34.60 21.40
N ALA A 17 13.80 34.37 22.28
CA ALA A 17 14.64 33.18 22.24
C ALA A 17 13.86 31.91 22.64
N VAL A 18 13.02 32.01 23.68
CA VAL A 18 12.17 30.90 24.13
C VAL A 18 11.07 30.61 23.10
N SER A 19 10.47 31.62 22.49
CA SER A 19 9.49 31.42 21.42
C SER A 19 10.13 30.83 20.16
N GLY A 20 11.35 31.24 19.80
CA GLY A 20 12.12 30.62 18.72
C GLY A 20 12.45 29.16 18.97
N TYR A 21 12.76 28.78 20.22
CA TYR A 21 13.01 27.40 20.62
C TYR A 21 11.72 26.54 20.63
N ILE A 22 10.59 27.11 21.05
CA ILE A 22 9.28 26.44 21.01
C ILE A 22 8.76 26.29 19.57
N LEU A 23 9.06 27.26 18.69
CA LEU A 23 8.70 27.23 17.27
C LEU A 23 9.63 26.35 16.42
N GLN A 24 10.80 25.96 16.94
CA GLN A 24 11.54 24.81 16.42
C GLN A 24 10.82 23.51 16.81
N GLY A 25 9.59 23.35 16.32
CA GLY A 25 9.00 22.02 16.17
C GLY A 25 10.01 21.17 15.42
N GLY A 26 10.54 20.14 16.09
CA GLY A 26 11.59 19.31 15.52
C GLY A 26 11.17 18.80 14.15
N SER A 27 12.06 18.88 13.16
CA SER A 27 11.79 18.32 11.84
C SER A 27 11.44 16.85 12.01
N LYS A 28 10.21 16.46 11.63
CA LYS A 28 9.81 15.05 11.67
C LYS A 28 10.73 14.24 10.76
N ARG A 29 11.06 13.03 11.19
CA ARG A 29 11.74 12.05 10.35
C ARG A 29 10.72 11.42 9.41
N GLU A 30 10.87 11.67 8.12
CA GLU A 30 10.08 10.98 7.10
C GLU A 30 10.45 9.49 7.05
N LEU A 31 9.44 8.63 7.03
CA LEU A 31 9.56 7.19 6.82
C LEU A 31 8.70 6.82 5.62
N LYS A 32 9.35 6.54 4.49
CA LYS A 32 8.69 6.25 3.21
C LYS A 32 8.40 4.77 3.06
N ILE A 33 7.15 4.46 2.72
CA ILE A 33 6.67 3.09 2.52
C ILE A 33 6.07 2.96 1.13
N PHE A 34 6.64 2.09 0.29
CA PHE A 34 5.98 1.63 -0.92
C PHE A 34 5.18 0.37 -0.61
N HIS A 35 3.88 0.37 -0.91
CA HIS A 35 3.06 -0.78 -0.56
C HIS A 35 2.06 -1.19 -1.64
N ALA A 36 1.66 -2.46 -1.57
CA ALA A 36 0.58 -3.01 -2.37
C ALA A 36 -0.73 -2.27 -2.07
N GLY A 37 -1.54 -2.02 -3.11
CA GLY A 37 -2.83 -1.33 -2.96
C GLY A 37 -3.78 -2.01 -1.95
N SER A 38 -3.76 -3.35 -1.87
CA SER A 38 -4.57 -4.13 -0.93
C SER A 38 -4.25 -3.87 0.56
N LEU A 39 -3.09 -3.27 0.86
CA LEU A 39 -2.67 -2.94 2.23
C LEU A 39 -3.06 -1.51 2.66
N ASN A 40 -3.68 -0.73 1.78
CA ASN A 40 -3.86 0.71 2.01
C ASN A 40 -4.67 1.04 3.27
N LEU A 41 -5.78 0.32 3.52
CA LEU A 41 -6.62 0.58 4.70
C LEU A 41 -5.88 0.19 5.99
N MET A 42 -5.31 -1.01 6.04
CA MET A 42 -4.54 -1.48 7.20
C MET A 42 -3.37 -0.55 7.52
N LEU A 43 -2.64 -0.09 6.51
CA LEU A 43 -1.52 0.81 6.72
C LEU A 43 -1.93 2.22 7.12
N ALA A 44 -3.11 2.70 6.70
CA ALA A 44 -3.63 3.98 7.17
C ALA A 44 -3.94 3.93 8.69
N GLU A 45 -4.55 2.84 9.16
CA GLU A 45 -4.81 2.64 10.60
C GLU A 45 -3.51 2.46 11.40
N ALA A 46 -2.51 1.78 10.82
CA ALA A 46 -1.21 1.61 11.44
C ALA A 46 -0.42 2.92 11.50
N GLU A 47 -0.46 3.73 10.44
CA GLU A 47 0.12 5.07 10.39
C GLU A 47 -0.43 5.95 11.51
N GLU A 48 -1.76 6.08 11.60
CA GLU A 48 -2.42 6.92 12.60
C GLU A 48 -1.98 6.56 14.03
N LYS A 49 -1.98 5.26 14.36
CA LYS A 49 -1.55 4.77 15.68
C LYS A 49 -0.07 5.00 15.93
N TYR A 50 0.78 4.72 14.94
CA TYR A 50 2.22 4.84 15.09
C TYR A 50 2.64 6.30 15.29
N GLU A 51 2.08 7.23 14.53
CA GLU A 51 2.39 8.66 14.64
C GLU A 51 1.85 9.29 15.93
N ALA A 52 0.70 8.81 16.43
CA ALA A 52 0.18 9.23 17.74
C ALA A 52 1.14 8.89 18.89
N GLU A 53 1.83 7.74 18.80
CA GLU A 53 2.83 7.30 19.77
C GLU A 53 4.23 7.91 19.51
N HIS A 54 4.51 8.31 18.26
CA HIS A 54 5.82 8.78 17.82
C HIS A 54 5.72 10.11 17.08
N SER A 55 5.48 11.20 17.82
CA SER A 55 5.27 12.56 17.27
C SER A 55 6.42 13.11 16.41
N GLY A 56 7.61 12.52 16.51
CA GLY A 56 8.78 12.86 15.69
C GLY A 56 8.89 12.12 14.34
N VAL A 57 7.90 11.31 13.96
CA VAL A 57 7.88 10.54 12.71
C VAL A 57 6.73 11.00 11.81
N ASP A 58 6.97 10.98 10.50
CA ASP A 58 6.00 11.24 9.44
C ASP A 58 6.04 10.08 8.44
N ILE A 59 4.98 9.27 8.36
CA ILE A 59 4.92 8.09 7.51
C ILE A 59 4.39 8.48 6.14
N MET A 60 5.22 8.33 5.12
CA MET A 60 4.91 8.70 3.74
C MET A 60 4.60 7.45 2.91
N ARG A 61 3.31 7.12 2.76
CA ARG A 61 2.86 5.95 2.00
C ARG A 61 2.63 6.25 0.52
N GLU A 62 3.10 5.35 -0.35
CA GLU A 62 2.84 5.39 -1.79
C GLU A 62 2.30 4.02 -2.29
N ALA A 63 0.97 3.92 -2.42
CA ALA A 63 0.30 2.72 -2.89
C ALA A 63 0.53 2.46 -4.40
N SER A 64 0.69 1.19 -4.78
CA SER A 64 0.71 0.74 -6.19
C SER A 64 0.53 -0.78 -6.29
N GLY A 65 0.48 -1.34 -7.50
CA GLY A 65 0.66 -2.79 -7.68
C GLY A 65 2.05 -3.23 -7.20
N SER A 66 2.17 -4.45 -6.68
CA SER A 66 3.41 -4.87 -5.99
C SER A 66 4.64 -4.88 -6.91
N ILE A 67 4.48 -5.25 -8.18
CA ILE A 67 5.58 -5.22 -9.15
C ILE A 67 6.00 -3.75 -9.38
N MET A 68 5.03 -2.84 -9.50
CA MET A 68 5.35 -1.41 -9.60
C MET A 68 6.07 -0.90 -8.34
N ALA A 69 5.64 -1.31 -7.15
CA ALA A 69 6.25 -0.90 -5.88
C ALA A 69 7.74 -1.28 -5.81
N VAL A 70 8.12 -2.50 -6.18
CA VAL A 70 9.53 -2.91 -6.20
C VAL A 70 10.31 -2.26 -7.35
N ARG A 71 9.68 -2.05 -8.51
CA ARG A 71 10.33 -1.41 -9.67
C ARG A 71 10.62 0.07 -9.46
N LYS A 72 9.88 0.75 -8.59
CA LYS A 72 10.26 2.10 -8.09
C LYS A 72 11.68 2.08 -7.51
N ILE A 73 12.08 1.00 -6.84
CA ILE A 73 13.40 0.84 -6.24
C ILE A 73 14.40 0.30 -7.27
N SER A 74 14.10 -0.85 -7.88
CA SER A 74 15.05 -1.57 -8.75
C SER A 74 15.37 -0.83 -10.05
N ASP A 75 14.36 -0.22 -10.67
CA ASP A 75 14.48 0.36 -12.01
C ASP A 75 14.60 1.89 -11.95
N LEU A 76 13.79 2.53 -11.09
CA LEU A 76 13.73 4.01 -11.01
C LEU A 76 14.67 4.59 -9.95
N GLY A 77 15.30 3.76 -9.12
CA GLY A 77 16.22 4.20 -8.07
C GLY A 77 15.58 5.04 -6.96
N LYS A 78 14.24 5.02 -6.82
CA LYS A 78 13.57 5.64 -5.68
C LYS A 78 13.99 4.91 -4.39
N LYS A 79 14.10 5.67 -3.30
CA LYS A 79 14.40 5.15 -1.97
C LYS A 79 13.13 5.03 -1.13
N ALA A 80 13.03 3.98 -0.34
CA ALA A 80 12.01 3.78 0.67
C ALA A 80 12.62 2.99 1.83
N GLU A 81 12.17 3.25 3.05
CA GLU A 81 12.56 2.52 4.26
C GLU A 81 11.88 1.15 4.32
N LEU A 82 10.66 1.04 3.77
CA LEU A 82 9.90 -0.20 3.72
C LEU A 82 9.26 -0.41 2.34
N VAL A 83 9.22 -1.67 1.93
CA VAL A 83 8.41 -2.12 0.79
C VAL A 83 7.54 -3.30 1.22
N MET A 84 6.23 -3.20 1.01
CA MET A 84 5.26 -4.21 1.45
C MET A 84 4.45 -4.69 0.25
N VAL A 85 4.65 -5.94 -0.15
CA VAL A 85 4.07 -6.52 -1.37
C VAL A 85 2.98 -7.54 -1.05
N ALA A 86 2.07 -7.77 -1.99
CA ALA A 86 1.05 -8.83 -1.91
C ALA A 86 1.57 -10.20 -2.41
N ASP A 87 2.83 -10.25 -2.85
CA ASP A 87 3.50 -11.48 -3.31
C ASP A 87 4.99 -11.42 -2.95
N VAL A 88 5.42 -12.25 -1.99
CA VAL A 88 6.81 -12.26 -1.51
C VAL A 88 7.82 -12.62 -2.61
N SER A 89 7.40 -13.40 -3.62
CA SER A 89 8.29 -13.76 -4.74
C SER A 89 8.76 -12.55 -5.53
N VAL A 90 7.99 -11.45 -5.51
CA VAL A 90 8.34 -10.18 -6.16
C VAL A 90 9.50 -9.50 -5.44
N ILE A 91 9.65 -9.63 -4.12
CA ILE A 91 10.84 -9.13 -3.42
C ILE A 91 12.08 -9.92 -3.87
N GLN A 92 11.95 -11.26 -3.91
CA GLN A 92 13.05 -12.13 -4.29
C GLN A 92 13.53 -11.90 -5.73
N ALA A 93 12.59 -11.63 -6.65
CA ALA A 93 12.91 -11.44 -8.07
C ALA A 93 13.52 -10.07 -8.40
N TYR A 94 13.10 -9.00 -7.70
CA TYR A 94 13.46 -7.62 -8.09
C TYR A 94 14.42 -6.92 -7.13
N LEU A 95 14.42 -7.30 -5.86
CA LEU A 95 15.18 -6.58 -4.84
C LEU A 95 16.35 -7.39 -4.31
N VAL A 96 16.19 -8.70 -4.13
CA VAL A 96 17.26 -9.55 -3.59
C VAL A 96 18.27 -9.92 -4.68
N PRO A 97 19.59 -9.87 -4.41
CA PRO A 97 20.26 -9.41 -3.18
C PRO A 97 20.63 -7.91 -3.21
N LYS A 98 20.39 -7.21 -4.32
CA LYS A 98 20.99 -5.90 -4.58
C LYS A 98 20.44 -4.77 -3.69
N TYR A 99 19.15 -4.82 -3.37
CA TYR A 99 18.41 -3.77 -2.65
C TYR A 99 17.81 -4.26 -1.32
N ALA A 100 17.76 -5.57 -1.11
CA ALA A 100 17.27 -6.19 0.13
C ALA A 100 17.99 -7.52 0.36
N ASP A 101 18.24 -7.85 1.62
CA ASP A 101 18.86 -9.13 2.02
C ASP A 101 17.83 -10.16 2.49
N TRP A 102 16.64 -9.72 2.91
CA TRP A 102 15.62 -10.57 3.52
C TRP A 102 14.19 -10.03 3.30
N SER A 103 13.20 -10.88 3.59
CA SER A 103 11.78 -10.54 3.61
C SER A 103 11.05 -11.32 4.71
N ILE A 104 9.98 -10.75 5.26
CA ILE A 104 9.11 -11.43 6.24
C ILE A 104 7.72 -11.62 5.61
N VAL A 105 7.21 -12.86 5.68
CA VAL A 105 5.81 -13.17 5.36
C VAL A 105 4.99 -12.98 6.62
N PHE A 106 4.00 -12.08 6.59
CA PHE A 106 3.22 -11.71 7.78
C PHE A 106 1.71 -11.88 7.60
N ALA A 107 1.23 -12.07 6.37
CA ALA A 107 -0.19 -12.19 6.06
C ALA A 107 -0.43 -13.06 4.81
N SER A 108 -1.64 -13.62 4.72
CA SER A 108 -2.18 -14.29 3.53
C SER A 108 -3.51 -13.65 3.13
N ASN A 109 -4.00 -13.98 1.94
CA ASN A 109 -5.28 -13.50 1.44
C ASN A 109 -5.89 -14.54 0.50
N GLU A 110 -7.16 -14.37 0.13
CA GLU A 110 -7.90 -15.25 -0.77
C GLU A 110 -8.42 -14.45 -1.96
N VAL A 111 -8.36 -15.06 -3.15
CA VAL A 111 -8.95 -14.46 -4.36
C VAL A 111 -10.42 -14.82 -4.38
N VAL A 112 -11.27 -13.80 -4.49
CA VAL A 112 -12.72 -13.94 -4.60
C VAL A 112 -13.23 -13.18 -5.81
N LEU A 113 -14.43 -13.55 -6.28
CA LEU A 113 -15.17 -12.75 -7.25
C LEU A 113 -16.10 -11.80 -6.49
N ALA A 114 -15.74 -10.52 -6.44
CA ALA A 114 -16.58 -9.49 -5.81
C ALA A 114 -17.68 -9.01 -6.77
N TYR A 115 -18.91 -8.88 -6.26
CA TYR A 115 -20.06 -8.36 -6.99
C TYR A 115 -21.04 -7.66 -6.04
N THR A 116 -22.07 -7.00 -6.59
CA THR A 116 -23.10 -6.31 -5.82
C THR A 116 -24.51 -6.79 -6.18
N ASP A 117 -25.51 -6.27 -5.49
CA ASP A 117 -26.93 -6.45 -5.80
C ASP A 117 -27.33 -5.89 -7.19
N LYS A 118 -26.52 -4.98 -7.75
CA LYS A 118 -26.71 -4.40 -9.09
C LYS A 118 -26.02 -5.19 -10.20
N SER A 119 -25.19 -6.18 -9.86
CA SER A 119 -24.51 -7.02 -10.83
C SER A 119 -25.50 -7.93 -11.56
N LYS A 120 -25.29 -8.15 -12.85
CA LYS A 120 -26.10 -9.10 -13.63
C LYS A 120 -25.98 -10.50 -13.02
N TYR A 121 -27.11 -11.21 -12.93
CA TYR A 121 -27.18 -12.60 -12.44
C TYR A 121 -26.73 -12.81 -10.99
N THR A 122 -26.80 -11.77 -10.15
CA THR A 122 -26.41 -11.81 -8.72
C THR A 122 -27.15 -12.87 -7.90
N SER A 123 -28.38 -13.21 -8.26
CA SER A 123 -29.19 -14.24 -7.59
C SER A 123 -28.87 -15.67 -8.06
N GLU A 124 -28.16 -15.83 -9.18
CA GLU A 124 -27.83 -17.14 -9.77
C GLU A 124 -26.38 -17.56 -9.48
N ILE A 125 -25.47 -16.57 -9.36
CA ILE A 125 -24.04 -16.82 -9.22
C ILE A 125 -23.69 -17.48 -7.88
N ASN A 126 -22.86 -18.51 -7.93
CA ASN A 126 -22.37 -19.25 -6.77
C ASN A 126 -21.01 -19.92 -7.07
N GLY A 127 -20.51 -20.69 -6.10
CA GLY A 127 -19.21 -21.36 -6.19
C GLY A 127 -19.08 -22.32 -7.37
N ASP A 128 -20.17 -22.92 -7.85
CA ASP A 128 -20.14 -23.97 -8.87
C ASP A 128 -20.30 -23.44 -10.31
N ASN A 129 -20.82 -22.22 -10.47
CA ASN A 129 -21.22 -21.69 -11.79
C ASN A 129 -20.67 -20.29 -12.12
N TRP A 130 -19.84 -19.68 -11.27
CA TRP A 130 -19.39 -18.30 -11.45
C TRP A 130 -18.72 -18.06 -12.81
N TYR A 131 -17.90 -19.00 -13.29
CA TYR A 131 -17.21 -18.90 -14.57
C TYR A 131 -18.20 -18.93 -15.74
N GLU A 132 -19.30 -19.67 -15.64
CA GLU A 132 -20.36 -19.67 -16.65
C GLU A 132 -21.08 -18.32 -16.70
N VAL A 133 -21.35 -17.73 -15.52
CA VAL A 133 -21.94 -16.39 -15.43
C VAL A 133 -21.04 -15.36 -16.10
N LEU A 134 -19.72 -15.43 -15.89
CA LEU A 134 -18.76 -14.51 -16.52
C LEU A 134 -18.73 -14.61 -18.05
N MET A 135 -19.05 -15.77 -18.63
CA MET A 135 -19.09 -16.00 -20.08
C MET A 135 -20.41 -15.55 -20.74
N ARG A 136 -21.43 -15.18 -19.96
CA ARG A 136 -22.73 -14.78 -20.52
C ARG A 136 -22.63 -13.45 -21.26
N GLU A 137 -23.41 -13.34 -22.34
CA GLU A 137 -23.46 -12.12 -23.15
C GLU A 137 -23.83 -10.89 -22.29
N GLY A 138 -23.03 -9.84 -22.45
CA GLY A 138 -23.24 -8.57 -21.75
C GLY A 138 -22.85 -8.58 -20.27
N VAL A 139 -22.27 -9.65 -19.74
CA VAL A 139 -21.56 -9.62 -18.45
C VAL A 139 -20.19 -8.97 -18.66
N LYS A 140 -19.80 -8.11 -17.71
CA LYS A 140 -18.50 -7.45 -17.69
C LYS A 140 -17.87 -7.68 -16.34
N PHE A 141 -16.59 -8.03 -16.34
CA PHE A 141 -15.77 -8.16 -15.14
C PHE A 141 -14.46 -7.39 -15.33
N GLY A 142 -13.82 -7.06 -14.21
CA GLY A 142 -12.56 -6.32 -14.19
C GLY A 142 -11.52 -7.03 -13.33
N PHE A 143 -10.27 -6.88 -13.72
CA PHE A 143 -9.10 -7.32 -12.96
C PHE A 143 -7.99 -6.28 -13.16
N SER A 144 -7.01 -6.24 -12.26
CA SER A 144 -5.91 -5.28 -12.35
C SER A 144 -4.89 -5.69 -13.43
N ASN A 145 -3.99 -4.77 -13.80
CA ASN A 145 -2.99 -5.05 -14.84
C ASN A 145 -2.02 -6.16 -14.37
N PRO A 146 -1.96 -7.31 -15.07
CA PRO A 146 -1.16 -8.45 -14.65
C PRO A 146 0.35 -8.20 -14.70
N ASN A 147 0.82 -7.18 -15.44
CA ASN A 147 2.24 -6.82 -15.46
C ASN A 147 2.68 -5.96 -14.27
N LEU A 148 1.73 -5.44 -13.49
CA LEU A 148 1.99 -4.45 -12.44
C LEU A 148 1.51 -4.90 -11.06
N ASP A 149 0.49 -5.75 -10.99
CA ASP A 149 -0.21 -6.07 -9.75
C ASP A 149 -0.47 -7.58 -9.57
N PRO A 150 -0.14 -8.16 -8.40
CA PRO A 150 -0.43 -9.56 -8.10
C PRO A 150 -1.87 -10.00 -8.24
N CYS A 151 -2.85 -9.15 -7.89
CA CYS A 151 -4.24 -9.53 -8.09
C CYS A 151 -4.54 -9.77 -9.58
N GLY A 152 -3.92 -9.00 -10.47
CA GLY A 152 -4.14 -9.08 -11.92
C GLY A 152 -3.68 -10.41 -12.51
N TYR A 153 -2.43 -10.81 -12.25
CA TYR A 153 -1.96 -12.12 -12.73
C TYR A 153 -2.61 -13.28 -11.97
N ARG A 154 -3.05 -13.08 -10.72
CA ARG A 154 -3.81 -14.09 -9.97
C ARG A 154 -5.24 -14.26 -10.47
N SER A 155 -5.89 -13.22 -11.02
CA SER A 155 -7.18 -13.37 -11.69
C SER A 155 -7.08 -14.30 -12.90
N LEU A 156 -6.01 -14.16 -13.69
CA LEU A 156 -5.73 -15.06 -14.81
C LEU A 156 -5.42 -16.47 -14.30
N ALA A 157 -4.55 -16.60 -13.29
CA ALA A 157 -4.27 -17.90 -12.69
C ALA A 157 -5.53 -18.59 -12.14
N ALA A 158 -6.45 -17.84 -11.53
CA ALA A 158 -7.72 -18.38 -11.02
C ALA A 158 -8.60 -18.94 -12.14
N LEU A 159 -8.71 -18.25 -13.29
CA LEU A 159 -9.43 -18.76 -14.46
C LEU A 159 -8.79 -20.03 -15.02
N TYR A 160 -7.45 -20.06 -15.13
CA TYR A 160 -6.73 -21.26 -15.56
C TYR A 160 -6.98 -22.43 -14.59
N MET A 161 -6.88 -22.20 -13.29
CA MET A 161 -7.11 -23.22 -12.27
C MET A 161 -8.57 -23.68 -12.26
N ALA A 162 -9.53 -22.78 -12.53
CA ALA A 162 -10.94 -23.13 -12.70
C ALA A 162 -11.15 -24.07 -13.88
N SER A 163 -10.48 -23.85 -15.02
CA SER A 163 -10.57 -24.75 -16.18
C SER A 163 -10.19 -26.19 -15.83
N LYS A 164 -9.20 -26.36 -14.93
CA LYS A 164 -8.74 -27.66 -14.44
C LYS A 164 -9.70 -28.25 -13.42
N TYR A 165 -10.13 -27.44 -12.45
CA TYR A 165 -10.98 -27.87 -11.35
C TYR A 165 -12.37 -28.31 -11.83
N TYR A 166 -12.99 -27.53 -12.73
CA TYR A 166 -14.33 -27.83 -13.27
C TYR A 166 -14.31 -28.70 -14.53
N GLY A 167 -13.13 -29.05 -15.07
CA GLY A 167 -13.00 -29.84 -16.29
C GLY A 167 -13.51 -29.11 -17.54
N ARG A 168 -13.35 -27.78 -17.59
CA ARG A 168 -13.91 -26.88 -18.62
C ARG A 168 -12.81 -26.12 -19.33
N THR A 169 -12.34 -26.65 -20.46
CA THR A 169 -11.25 -26.03 -21.24
C THR A 169 -11.64 -24.74 -21.94
N ASP A 170 -12.93 -24.44 -22.04
CA ASP A 170 -13.48 -23.20 -22.62
C ASP A 170 -13.40 -21.99 -21.68
N VAL A 171 -13.08 -22.21 -20.40
CA VAL A 171 -12.90 -21.14 -19.39
C VAL A 171 -11.54 -20.43 -19.53
N TRP A 172 -10.59 -21.03 -20.25
CA TRP A 172 -9.22 -20.53 -20.40
C TRP A 172 -8.73 -20.55 -21.85
#